data_AF-A0A4U9W745-F1
#
_entry.id   AF-A0A4U9W745-F1
#
_cell.length_a   1.000
_cell.length_b   1.000
_cell.length_c   1.000
_cell.angle_alpha   90.00
_cell.angle_beta   90.00
_cell.angle_gamma   90.00
#
_symmetry.space_group_name_H-M   'P 1'
#
loop_
_entity.id
_entity.type
_entity.pdbx_description
1 polymer ?
#
loop_
_entity_poly.entity_id
_entity_poly.type
_entity_poly.pdbx_seq_one_letter_code
_entity_poly.pdbx_strand_id
1 'polypeptide(L)'
;MERGIQVNGEWIVCSEASQSSGAKTAEQLFTAYPEITAALCYQDIVALGVMQTLRKLGRQVGRDFALIGFDDITEASLVQPGLTTVSVASREIGRKAGELLYSRIQGNDEPPKRIILPPSLVIRESCGYGL
;
A
#
# COMPACT_ATOMS: atom_id res chain seq x y z
N MET A 1 -14.40 5.68 -12.01
CA MET A 1 -14.74 5.22 -13.38
C MET A 1 -15.94 4.27 -13.43
N GLU A 2 -16.05 3.22 -12.61
CA GLU A 2 -17.30 2.39 -12.54
C GLU A 2 -18.36 2.90 -11.54
N ARG A 3 -17.97 3.78 -10.62
CA ARG A 3 -18.85 4.38 -9.59
C ARG A 3 -19.02 5.89 -9.75
N GLY A 4 -18.76 6.44 -10.95
CA GLY A 4 -18.87 7.87 -11.22
C GLY A 4 -17.80 8.77 -10.59
N ILE A 5 -16.85 8.22 -9.82
CA ILE A 5 -15.69 8.97 -9.32
C ILE A 5 -14.85 9.46 -10.50
N GLN A 6 -14.75 10.79 -10.63
CA GLN A 6 -13.85 11.47 -11.55
C GLN A 6 -12.44 11.48 -10.95
N VAL A 7 -11.46 11.12 -11.77
CA VAL A 7 -10.06 11.10 -11.36
C VAL A 7 -9.45 12.45 -11.75
N ASN A 8 -9.03 13.25 -10.77
CA ASN A 8 -8.21 14.42 -11.04
C ASN A 8 -6.76 13.97 -11.25
N GLY A 9 -6.21 14.20 -12.45
CA GLY A 9 -4.83 13.84 -12.78
C GLY A 9 -3.80 14.57 -11.92
N GLU A 10 -4.12 15.76 -11.41
CA GLU A 10 -3.24 16.54 -10.52
C GLU A 10 -3.09 15.90 -9.13
N TRP A 11 -4.00 14.99 -8.77
CA TRP A 11 -3.92 14.22 -7.52
C TRP A 11 -3.12 12.93 -7.66
N ILE A 12 -2.63 12.64 -8.88
CA ILE A 12 -1.76 11.50 -9.16
C ILE A 12 -0.33 12.01 -9.22
N VAL A 13 0.44 11.68 -8.19
CA VAL A 13 1.82 12.14 -8.02
C VAL A 13 2.77 10.95 -7.91
N CYS A 14 3.93 11.06 -8.54
CA CYS A 14 4.98 10.06 -8.44
C CYS A 14 5.79 10.28 -7.16
N SER A 15 6.15 9.19 -6.50
CA SER A 15 7.15 9.17 -5.43
C SER A 15 8.13 8.03 -5.66
N GLU A 16 9.30 8.14 -5.05
CA GLU A 16 10.19 7.00 -4.91
C GLU A 16 9.64 6.05 -3.83
N ALA A 17 10.14 4.82 -3.82
CA ALA A 17 9.82 3.78 -2.84
C ALA A 17 10.52 4.05 -1.50
N SER A 18 10.24 5.21 -0.88
CA SER A 18 10.83 5.61 0.38
C SER A 18 9.87 6.43 1.24
N GLN A 19 10.07 6.34 2.56
CA GLN A 19 9.26 7.07 3.53
C GLN A 19 9.44 8.59 3.38
N SER A 20 10.66 9.05 3.15
CA SER A 20 10.97 10.48 2.99
C SER A 20 10.35 11.06 1.71
N SER A 21 10.38 10.32 0.60
CA SER A 21 9.72 10.72 -0.65
C SER A 21 8.21 10.79 -0.46
N GLY A 22 7.60 9.75 0.13
CA GLY A 22 6.17 9.74 0.44
C GLY A 22 5.73 10.92 1.31
N ALA A 23 6.49 11.23 2.36
CA ALA A 23 6.19 12.37 3.23
C ALA A 23 6.25 13.72 2.48
N LYS A 24 7.30 13.95 1.69
CA LYS A 24 7.50 15.19 0.92
C LYS A 24 6.40 15.38 -0.13
N THR A 25 6.12 14.32 -0.90
CA THR A 25 5.10 14.38 -1.96
C THR A 25 3.71 14.59 -1.37
N ALA A 26 3.39 13.93 -0.25
CA ALA A 26 2.13 14.14 0.47
C ALA A 26 2.00 15.58 1.00
N GLU A 27 3.08 16.17 1.51
CA GLU A 27 3.06 17.53 2.05
C GLU A 27 2.73 18.54 0.95
N GLN A 28 3.39 18.41 -0.20
CA GLN A 28 3.12 19.24 -1.37
C GLN A 28 1.68 19.07 -1.86
N LEU A 29 1.21 17.82 -1.99
CA LEU A 29 -0.11 17.53 -2.51
C LEU A 29 -1.22 18.02 -1.58
N PHE A 30 -1.15 17.72 -0.28
CA PHE A 30 -2.20 18.07 0.67
C PHE A 30 -2.20 19.55 1.05
N THR A 31 -1.08 20.25 0.84
CA THR A 31 -1.05 21.71 0.96
C THR A 31 -1.73 22.37 -0.25
N ALA A 32 -1.50 21.85 -1.46
CA ALA A 32 -2.13 22.37 -2.68
C ALA A 32 -3.62 22.04 -2.76
N TYR A 33 -4.02 20.85 -2.27
CA TYR A 33 -5.39 20.32 -2.34
C TYR A 33 -5.86 19.86 -0.95
N PRO A 34 -6.16 20.79 -0.03
CA PRO A 34 -6.60 20.47 1.33
C PRO A 34 -7.95 19.74 1.39
N GLU A 35 -8.72 19.70 0.30
CA GLU A 35 -9.99 18.99 0.17
C GLU A 35 -9.83 17.47 -0.01
N ILE A 36 -8.63 16.97 -0.31
CA ILE A 36 -8.39 15.52 -0.42
C ILE A 36 -8.69 14.86 0.95
N THR A 37 -9.51 13.81 0.93
CA THR A 37 -9.95 13.06 2.11
C THR A 37 -9.38 11.64 2.19
N ALA A 38 -8.78 11.15 1.10
CA ALA A 38 -8.21 9.82 1.04
C ALA A 38 -7.00 9.73 0.11
N ALA A 39 -6.09 8.80 0.40
CA ALA A 39 -4.98 8.45 -0.48
C ALA A 39 -4.77 6.94 -0.58
N LEU A 40 -4.38 6.49 -1.77
CA LEU A 40 -3.89 5.14 -2.03
C LEU A 40 -2.41 5.24 -2.39
N CYS A 41 -1.57 4.60 -1.60
CA CYS A 41 -0.13 4.53 -1.83
C CYS A 41 0.22 3.18 -2.45
N TYR A 42 1.05 3.19 -3.48
CA TYR A 42 1.44 1.98 -4.20
C TYR A 42 2.41 1.07 -3.42
N GLN A 43 2.92 1.53 -2.26
CA GLN A 43 3.71 0.77 -1.31
C GLN A 43 3.44 1.26 0.12
N ASP A 44 3.57 0.36 1.09
CA ASP A 44 3.42 0.67 2.51
C ASP A 44 4.46 1.66 2.99
N ILE A 45 5.72 1.55 2.56
CA ILE A 45 6.77 2.48 3.01
C ILE A 45 6.47 3.93 2.61
N VAL A 46 5.83 4.13 1.45
CA VAL A 46 5.35 5.44 1.00
C VAL A 46 4.18 5.90 1.89
N ALA A 47 3.22 5.01 2.14
CA ALA A 47 2.08 5.28 3.04
C ALA A 47 2.52 5.69 4.44
N LEU A 48 3.56 5.05 5.00
CA LEU A 48 4.14 5.42 6.29
C LEU A 48 4.71 6.85 6.30
N GLY A 49 5.24 7.31 5.16
CA GLY A 49 5.63 8.71 4.95
C GLY A 49 4.43 9.64 4.94
N VAL A 50 3.36 9.24 4.23
CA VAL A 50 2.09 9.98 4.20
C VAL A 50 1.47 10.11 5.60
N MET A 51 1.49 9.05 6.41
CA MET A 51 1.03 9.09 7.81
C MET A 51 1.79 10.13 8.64
N GLN A 52 3.11 10.22 8.45
CA GLN A 52 3.92 11.21 9.14
C GLN A 52 3.50 12.63 8.77
N THR A 53 3.26 12.88 7.48
CA THR A 53 2.81 14.19 6.99
C THR A 53 1.41 14.53 7.49
N LEU A 54 0.45 13.60 7.44
CA LEU A 54 -0.90 13.83 7.95
C LEU A 54 -0.88 14.20 9.44
N ARG A 55 -0.04 13.53 10.24
CA ARG A 55 0.17 13.88 11.65
C ARG A 55 0.71 15.31 11.82
N LYS A 56 1.69 15.73 10.99
CA LYS A 56 2.22 17.11 11.02
C LYS A 56 1.16 18.15 10.66
N LEU A 57 0.27 17.82 9.73
CA LEU A 57 -0.86 18.65 9.30
C LEU A 57 -2.05 18.61 10.28
N GLY A 58 -1.92 17.91 11.42
CA GLY A 58 -2.98 17.79 12.42
C GLY A 58 -4.17 16.93 11.98
N ARG A 59 -4.02 16.12 10.93
CA ARG A 59 -5.04 15.19 10.43
C ARG A 59 -4.81 13.78 10.97
N GLN A 60 -5.79 13.22 11.67
CA GLN A 60 -5.72 11.87 12.19
C GLN A 60 -6.06 10.85 11.08
N VAL A 61 -5.09 10.01 10.72
CA VAL A 61 -5.31 8.88 9.79
C VAL A 61 -6.41 7.97 10.33
N GLY A 62 -7.26 7.44 9.45
CA GLY A 62 -8.41 6.60 9.79
C GLY A 62 -9.66 7.38 10.20
N ARG A 63 -9.49 8.55 10.83
CA ARG A 63 -10.59 9.40 11.31
C ARG A 63 -10.85 10.60 10.40
N ASP A 64 -9.84 11.43 10.19
CA ASP A 64 -9.89 12.67 9.39
C ASP A 64 -9.36 12.47 7.97
N PHE A 65 -8.70 11.33 7.71
CA PHE A 65 -8.16 11.01 6.40
C PHE A 65 -8.05 9.48 6.21
N ALA A 66 -8.64 8.93 5.14
CA ALA A 66 -8.51 7.52 4.83
C ALA A 66 -7.20 7.23 4.08
N LEU A 67 -6.46 6.22 4.51
CA LEU A 67 -5.18 5.85 3.89
C LEU A 67 -5.11 4.34 3.66
N ILE A 68 -4.73 3.95 2.46
CA ILE A 68 -4.48 2.56 2.08
C ILE A 68 -3.07 2.44 1.49
N GLY A 69 -2.32 1.43 1.93
CA GLY A 69 -1.02 1.05 1.37
C GLY A 69 -1.08 -0.19 0.47
N PHE A 70 0.09 -0.75 0.19
CA PHE A 70 0.29 -1.96 -0.62
C PHE A 70 1.57 -2.67 -0.17
N ASP A 71 1.56 -4.01 -0.13
CA ASP A 71 2.64 -4.97 0.23
C ASP A 71 2.35 -5.79 1.50
N ASP A 72 1.72 -5.19 2.51
CA ASP A 72 1.55 -5.73 3.87
C ASP A 72 2.89 -6.03 4.56
N ILE A 73 3.78 -5.04 4.60
CA ILE A 73 5.03 -5.13 5.36
C ILE A 73 4.76 -5.20 6.87
N THR A 74 5.70 -5.74 7.64
CA THR A 74 5.54 -5.91 9.10
C THR A 74 5.15 -4.60 9.79
N GLU A 75 5.80 -3.50 9.40
CA GLU A 75 5.61 -2.15 9.94
C GLU A 75 4.17 -1.67 9.78
N ALA A 76 3.45 -2.09 8.73
CA ALA A 76 2.06 -1.72 8.50
C ALA A 76 1.14 -2.13 9.66
N SER A 77 1.47 -3.22 10.36
CA SER A 77 0.73 -3.70 11.54
C SER A 77 1.20 -3.09 12.87
N LEU A 78 2.40 -2.49 12.90
CA LEU A 78 3.04 -2.01 14.14
C LEU A 78 2.87 -0.51 14.36
N VAL A 79 2.50 0.24 13.33
CA VAL A 79 2.21 1.67 13.43
C VAL A 79 0.82 1.92 14.01
N GLN A 80 0.61 3.12 14.56
CA GLN A 80 -0.69 3.55 15.09
C GLN A 80 -1.20 4.80 14.34
N PRO A 81 -2.40 4.75 13.73
CA PRO A 81 -3.26 3.56 13.54
C PRO A 81 -2.59 2.50 12.66
N GLY A 82 -3.02 1.24 12.76
CA GLY A 82 -2.55 0.19 11.87
C GLY A 82 -2.96 0.50 10.42
N LEU A 83 -2.05 0.25 9.48
CA LEU A 83 -2.24 0.58 8.07
C LEU A 83 -3.03 -0.51 7.34
N THR A 84 -4.21 -0.17 6.83
CA THR A 84 -4.92 -0.94 5.83
C THR A 84 -4.10 -1.02 4.55
N THR A 85 -3.93 -2.21 4.01
CA THR A 85 -3.03 -2.45 2.88
C THR A 85 -3.45 -3.67 2.07
N VAL A 86 -2.94 -3.79 0.84
CA VAL A 86 -3.11 -4.98 0.01
C VAL A 86 -1.89 -5.88 0.16
N SER A 87 -2.06 -7.06 0.73
CA SER A 87 -1.01 -8.08 0.77
C SER A 87 -0.84 -8.72 -0.60
N VAL A 88 0.42 -8.78 -1.06
CA VAL A 88 0.81 -9.42 -2.32
C VAL A 88 1.18 -10.90 -2.16
N ALA A 89 0.92 -11.48 -0.98
CA ALA A 89 1.27 -12.87 -0.65
C ALA A 89 2.76 -13.20 -0.87
N SER A 90 3.66 -12.25 -0.60
CA SER A 90 5.11 -12.34 -0.85
C SER A 90 5.75 -13.61 -0.27
N ARG A 91 5.36 -13.99 0.95
CA ARG A 91 5.81 -15.23 1.60
C ARG A 91 5.40 -16.48 0.84
N GLU A 92 4.17 -16.52 0.34
CA GLU A 92 3.64 -17.65 -0.42
C GLU A 92 4.26 -17.72 -1.82
N ILE A 93 4.50 -16.58 -2.46
CA ILE A 93 5.27 -16.49 -3.70
C ILE A 93 6.66 -17.11 -3.50
N GLY A 94 7.38 -16.68 -2.46
CA GLY A 94 8.72 -17.21 -2.15
C GLY A 94 8.71 -18.71 -1.88
N ARG A 95 7.72 -19.19 -1.10
CA ARG A 95 7.55 -20.62 -0.82
C ARG A 95 7.34 -21.42 -2.11
N LYS A 96 6.40 -20.99 -2.96
CA LYS A 96 6.08 -21.66 -4.24
C LYS A 96 7.26 -21.65 -5.20
N ALA A 97 7.98 -20.53 -5.30
CA ALA A 97 9.19 -20.44 -6.11
C ALA A 97 10.26 -21.42 -5.63
N GLY A 98 10.49 -21.50 -4.31
CA GLY A 98 11.42 -22.45 -3.70
C GLY A 98 11.04 -23.91 -3.93
N GLU A 99 9.76 -24.27 -3.79
CA GLU A 99 9.23 -25.61 -4.08
C GLU A 99 9.46 -26.01 -5.54
N LEU A 100 9.19 -25.11 -6.49
CA LEU A 100 9.41 -25.35 -7.91
C LEU A 100 10.89 -25.52 -8.24
N LEU A 101 11.76 -24.69 -7.66
CA LEU A 101 13.20 -24.81 -7.84
C LEU A 101 13.73 -26.13 -7.28
N TYR A 102 13.34 -26.47 -6.05
CA TYR A 102 13.75 -27.71 -5.40
C TYR A 102 13.30 -28.94 -6.21
N SER A 103 12.06 -28.93 -6.71
CA SER A 103 11.56 -30.01 -7.56
C SER A 103 12.39 -30.19 -8.83
N ARG A 104 12.82 -29.10 -9.49
CA ARG A 104 13.71 -29.19 -10.66
C ARG A 104 15.09 -29.76 -10.32
N ILE A 105 15.66 -29.39 -9.17
CA ILE A 105 16.93 -29.96 -8.69
C ILE A 105 16.81 -31.47 -8.46
N GLN A 106 15.64 -31.96 -8.04
CA GLN A 106 15.34 -33.39 -7.88
C GLN A 106 15.04 -34.13 -9.19
N GLY A 107 15.24 -33.48 -10.35
CA GLY A 107 15.08 -34.09 -11.67
C GLY A 107 13.69 -33.92 -12.29
N ASN A 108 12.82 -33.07 -11.74
CA ASN A 108 11.58 -32.70 -12.42
C ASN A 108 11.90 -31.82 -13.65
N ASP A 109 11.62 -32.33 -14.84
CA ASP A 109 11.82 -31.68 -16.14
C ASP A 109 10.54 -31.09 -16.74
N GLU A 110 9.47 -31.00 -15.95
CA GLU A 110 8.21 -30.37 -16.37
C GLU A 110 8.41 -28.93 -16.91
N PRO A 111 7.57 -28.51 -17.88
CA PRO A 111 7.60 -27.15 -18.42
C PRO A 111 7.47 -26.04 -17.34
N PRO A 112 7.87 -24.80 -17.65
CA PRO A 112 7.66 -23.65 -16.77
C PRO A 112 6.20 -23.53 -16.33
N LYS A 113 5.98 -23.36 -15.02
CA LYS A 113 4.64 -23.21 -14.44
C LYS A 113 4.35 -21.72 -14.21
N ARG A 114 3.14 -21.29 -14.59
CA ARG A 114 2.59 -19.97 -14.23
C ARG A 114 1.62 -20.15 -13.07
N ILE A 115 2.00 -19.69 -11.89
CA ILE A 115 1.17 -19.72 -10.69
C ILE A 115 0.73 -18.29 -10.39
N ILE A 116 -0.58 -18.07 -10.24
CA ILE A 116 -1.16 -16.78 -9.87
C ILE A 116 -1.71 -16.92 -8.45
N LEU A 117 -1.20 -16.12 -7.52
CA LEU A 117 -1.67 -16.06 -6.14
C LEU A 117 -2.57 -14.83 -5.98
N PRO A 118 -3.77 -14.96 -5.40
CA PRO A 118 -4.66 -13.82 -5.24
C PRO A 118 -4.12 -12.86 -4.17
N PRO A 119 -4.13 -11.54 -4.42
CA PRO A 119 -3.87 -10.56 -3.37
C PRO A 119 -5.04 -10.54 -2.37
N SER A 120 -4.78 -10.06 -1.16
CA SER A 120 -5.81 -9.90 -0.13
C SER A 120 -5.77 -8.52 0.49
N LEU A 121 -6.93 -7.88 0.63
CA LEU A 121 -7.05 -6.64 1.40
C LEU A 121 -6.97 -6.98 2.90
N VAL A 122 -6.01 -6.37 3.58
CA VAL A 122 -5.83 -6.46 5.03
C VAL A 122 -6.38 -5.17 5.64
N ILE A 123 -7.56 -5.26 6.24
CA ILE A 123 -8.26 -4.11 6.82
C ILE A 123 -7.75 -3.85 8.24
N ARG A 124 -7.34 -2.61 8.51
CA ARG A 124 -6.91 -2.08 9.81
C ARG A 124 -7.54 -0.69 10.03
N GLU A 125 -7.03 0.08 10.98
CA GLU A 125 -7.65 1.33 11.45
C GLU A 125 -7.37 2.54 10.55
N SER A 126 -6.48 2.47 9.56
CA SER A 126 -6.15 3.62 8.70
C SER A 126 -7.20 3.94 7.64
N CYS A 127 -8.18 3.06 7.41
CA CYS A 127 -9.30 3.29 6.52
C CYS A 127 -10.62 3.24 7.31
N GLY A 128 -11.57 4.11 6.94
CA GLY A 128 -12.82 4.29 7.71
C GLY A 128 -13.16 5.74 8.00
N TYR A 129 -12.67 6.68 7.17
CA TYR A 129 -12.98 8.10 7.28
C TYR A 129 -14.49 8.34 7.46
N GLY A 130 -14.86 8.99 8.57
CA GLY A 130 -16.25 9.32 8.88
C GLY A 130 -17.14 8.17 9.37
N LEU A 131 -16.56 7.01 9.73
CA LEU A 131 -17.26 5.94 10.47
C LEU A 131 -17.25 6.17 11.99
#